data_AF-A0A6B9Y6S5-F1
#
_entry.id   AF-A0A6B9Y6S5-F1
#
_cell.length_a   1.000
_cell.length_b   1.000
_cell.length_c   1.000
_cell.angle_alpha   90.00
_cell.angle_beta   90.00
_cell.angle_gamma   90.00
#
_symmetry.space_group_name_H-M   'P 1'
#
loop_
_entity.id
_entity.type
_entity.pdbx_description
1 polymer ?
#
loop_
_entity_poly.entity_id
_entity_poly.type
_entity_poly.pdbx_seq_one_letter_code
_entity_poly.pdbx_strand_id
1 'polypeptide(L)'
;MSPSNGDGSAALPTFAALDTRAVLERERRGASIQLDTNYFRGQELALQAVEASSITERRNVASRSREFYRQIQVDFDSFTRENLESASAKFRRVLQQIPEVQYLKRNFPETCFVVPEWLRAGGNVNYGGRLYFFRDEDAPEPTEILQRNIEAVMNDDRAGFEQYQGVLHGYPACCVDYFSDYERRAETGPELEAVETIADCINTDMIRDDVDRSVSIEEIVDGIFEIPQVYAFFTREFYPEPGCERARRQGVSIYETLCKTYPEDLVKDHFRINVAWSYLMAKATMPENRQTDRPVPGSLGREHLLFYLPLSMTVTTPQYRRD
;
A
#
# COMPACT_ATOMS: atom_id res chain seq x y z
N MET A 1 -21.28 9.75 26.92
CA MET A 1 -20.69 9.82 25.58
C MET A 1 -21.05 8.54 24.86
N SER A 2 -21.94 8.64 23.87
CA SER A 2 -22.39 7.49 23.08
C SER A 2 -21.22 6.95 22.25
N PRO A 3 -21.11 5.63 22.04
CA PRO A 3 -20.09 5.07 21.15
C PRO A 3 -20.33 5.63 19.76
N SER A 4 -19.32 6.25 19.16
CA SER A 4 -19.38 6.70 17.78
C SER A 4 -19.75 5.52 16.87
N ASN A 5 -20.66 5.78 15.92
CA ASN A 5 -21.04 4.88 14.84
C ASN A 5 -19.83 4.05 14.38
N GLY A 6 -20.02 2.73 14.28
CA GLY A 6 -18.95 1.73 14.17
C GLY A 6 -17.84 2.12 13.21
N ASP A 7 -16.60 1.92 13.64
CA ASP A 7 -15.37 2.17 12.86
C ASP A 7 -15.48 1.44 11.50
N GLY A 8 -15.90 2.15 10.45
CA GLY A 8 -16.07 1.59 9.10
C GLY A 8 -14.77 1.01 8.55
N SER A 9 -13.62 1.38 9.13
CA SER A 9 -12.32 0.84 8.76
C SER A 9 -12.05 -0.54 9.38
N ALA A 10 -12.82 -0.97 10.38
CA ALA A 10 -12.58 -2.21 11.13
C ALA A 10 -12.72 -3.48 10.26
N ALA A 11 -13.46 -3.41 9.15
CA ALA A 11 -13.62 -4.50 8.19
C ALA A 11 -12.53 -4.52 7.10
N LEU A 12 -11.78 -3.42 6.92
CA LEU A 12 -10.69 -3.32 5.95
C LEU A 12 -9.47 -4.12 6.44
N PRO A 13 -8.62 -4.64 5.53
CA PRO A 13 -7.30 -5.15 5.89
C PRO A 13 -6.56 -4.15 6.78
N THR A 14 -5.88 -4.60 7.83
CA THR A 14 -5.24 -3.75 8.85
C THR A 14 -4.40 -2.63 8.26
N PHE A 15 -3.53 -2.91 7.27
CA PHE A 15 -2.73 -1.85 6.64
C PHE A 15 -3.60 -0.76 6.02
N ALA A 16 -4.68 -1.16 5.35
CA ALA A 16 -5.59 -0.25 4.69
C ALA A 16 -6.39 0.52 5.73
N ALA A 17 -6.86 -0.14 6.78
CA ALA A 17 -7.58 0.50 7.87
C ALA A 17 -6.76 1.61 8.54
N LEU A 18 -5.47 1.36 8.81
CA LEU A 18 -4.55 2.35 9.40
C LEU A 18 -4.22 3.49 8.42
N ASP A 19 -3.92 3.17 7.15
CA ASP A 19 -3.71 4.18 6.10
C ASP A 19 -4.95 5.06 5.91
N THR A 20 -6.15 4.46 5.85
CA THR A 20 -7.41 5.20 5.69
C THR A 20 -7.82 5.95 6.94
N ARG A 21 -7.42 5.51 8.14
CA ARG A 21 -7.66 6.27 9.36
C ARG A 21 -6.98 7.64 9.30
N ALA A 22 -5.74 7.69 8.80
CA ALA A 22 -5.04 8.96 8.58
C ALA A 22 -5.76 9.86 7.55
N VAL A 23 -6.44 9.28 6.56
CA VAL A 23 -7.28 10.02 5.59
C VAL A 23 -8.51 10.62 6.28
N LEU A 24 -9.25 9.82 7.06
CA LEU A 24 -10.44 10.25 7.80
C LEU A 24 -10.12 11.35 8.83
N GLU A 25 -8.93 11.28 9.46
CA GLU A 25 -8.44 12.26 10.43
C GLU A 25 -7.75 13.47 9.78
N ARG A 26 -7.81 13.60 8.45
CA ARG A 26 -7.26 14.72 7.67
C ARG A 26 -5.73 14.88 7.73
N GLU A 27 -5.02 13.87 8.22
CA GLU A 27 -3.55 13.82 8.20
C GLU A 27 -3.00 13.50 6.81
N ARG A 28 -3.83 12.86 5.98
CA ARG A 28 -3.55 12.57 4.56
C ARG A 28 -4.75 12.92 3.69
N ARG A 29 -4.47 13.13 2.39
CA ARG A 29 -5.51 13.40 1.39
C ARG A 29 -6.15 12.12 0.87
N GLY A 30 -5.36 11.06 0.69
CA GLY A 30 -5.82 9.78 0.17
C GLY A 30 -4.91 8.62 0.57
N ALA A 31 -5.46 7.42 0.43
CA ALA A 31 -4.78 6.14 0.59
C ALA A 31 -5.10 5.25 -0.61
N SER A 32 -4.25 4.27 -0.89
CA SER A 32 -4.55 3.32 -1.96
C SER A 32 -4.01 1.92 -1.68
N ILE A 33 -4.56 0.97 -2.42
CA ILE A 33 -4.13 -0.42 -2.45
C ILE A 33 -3.98 -0.80 -3.91
N GLN A 34 -2.77 -1.13 -4.32
CA GLN A 34 -2.57 -1.81 -5.59
C GLN A 34 -3.02 -3.27 -5.46
N LEU A 35 -3.94 -3.66 -6.35
CA LEU A 35 -4.47 -5.00 -6.49
C LEU A 35 -3.50 -5.81 -7.35
N ASP A 36 -2.90 -6.84 -6.76
CA ASP A 36 -2.01 -7.75 -7.44
C ASP A 36 -2.13 -9.17 -6.87
N THR A 37 -1.35 -10.10 -7.43
CA THR A 37 -1.36 -11.50 -6.98
C THR A 37 -0.91 -11.66 -5.51
N ASN A 38 0.03 -10.84 -5.04
CA ASN A 38 0.53 -10.90 -3.67
C ASN A 38 -0.52 -10.37 -2.68
N TYR A 39 -1.23 -9.30 -3.02
CA TYR A 39 -2.33 -8.78 -2.22
C TYR A 39 -3.41 -9.84 -1.97
N PHE A 40 -3.94 -10.47 -3.03
CA PHE A 40 -4.97 -11.49 -2.87
C PHE A 40 -4.44 -12.77 -2.20
N ARG A 41 -3.20 -13.16 -2.49
CA ARG A 41 -2.55 -14.29 -1.82
C ARG A 41 -2.39 -14.04 -0.32
N GLY A 42 -1.99 -12.83 0.09
CA GLY A 42 -1.82 -12.45 1.49
C GLY A 42 -3.12 -12.54 2.27
N GLN A 43 -4.22 -12.07 1.69
CA GLN A 43 -5.55 -12.18 2.29
C GLN A 43 -5.96 -13.63 2.53
N GLU A 44 -5.81 -14.51 1.54
CA GLU A 44 -6.13 -15.92 1.71
C GLU A 44 -5.27 -16.59 2.79
N LEU A 45 -3.94 -16.39 2.74
CA LEU A 45 -3.01 -16.98 3.71
C LEU A 45 -3.32 -16.53 5.13
N ALA A 46 -3.62 -15.25 5.32
CA ALA A 46 -3.95 -14.70 6.63
C ALA A 46 -5.28 -15.28 7.15
N LEU A 47 -6.32 -15.34 6.32
CA LEU A 47 -7.64 -15.87 6.70
C LEU A 47 -7.65 -17.39 6.92
N GLN A 48 -6.74 -18.13 6.29
CA GLN A 48 -6.49 -19.55 6.57
C GLN A 48 -5.76 -19.76 7.90
N ALA A 49 -4.99 -18.77 8.37
CA ALA A 49 -4.25 -18.86 9.63
C ALA A 49 -5.14 -18.71 10.87
N VAL A 50 -6.36 -18.19 10.72
CA VAL A 50 -7.29 -17.93 11.83
C VAL A 50 -8.42 -18.95 11.81
N GLU A 51 -8.60 -19.72 12.88
CA GLU A 51 -9.73 -20.65 13.05
C GLU A 51 -10.94 -19.93 13.68
N ALA A 52 -11.75 -19.27 12.86
CA ALA A 52 -12.99 -18.64 13.30
C ALA A 52 -14.15 -18.96 12.35
N SER A 53 -15.34 -19.25 12.90
CA SER A 53 -16.55 -19.44 12.09
C SER A 53 -17.12 -18.12 11.57
N SER A 54 -16.88 -17.02 12.30
CA SER A 54 -17.32 -15.65 11.98
C SER A 54 -16.66 -15.05 10.72
N ILE A 55 -15.64 -15.72 10.14
CA ILE A 55 -14.87 -15.19 9.01
C ILE A 55 -15.22 -15.86 7.67
N THR A 56 -16.29 -16.65 7.65
CA THR A 56 -16.74 -17.39 6.46
C THR A 56 -17.01 -16.46 5.27
N GLU A 57 -17.72 -15.35 5.47
CA GLU A 57 -17.96 -14.36 4.40
C GLU A 57 -16.63 -13.80 3.88
N ARG A 58 -15.73 -13.37 4.78
CA ARG A 58 -14.46 -12.77 4.41
C ARG A 58 -13.55 -13.74 3.64
N ARG A 59 -13.49 -15.01 4.06
CA ARG A 59 -12.80 -16.11 3.36
C ARG A 59 -13.35 -16.32 1.95
N ASN A 60 -14.68 -16.32 1.81
CA ASN A 60 -15.33 -16.43 0.50
C ASN A 60 -15.01 -15.24 -0.41
N VAL A 61 -15.00 -14.02 0.13
CA VAL A 61 -14.60 -12.81 -0.61
C VAL A 61 -13.16 -12.92 -1.09
N ALA A 62 -12.22 -13.27 -0.20
CA ALA A 62 -10.80 -13.38 -0.55
C ALA A 62 -10.57 -14.44 -1.63
N SER A 63 -11.14 -15.64 -1.44
CA SER A 63 -10.96 -16.76 -2.37
C SER A 63 -11.54 -16.48 -3.75
N ARG A 64 -12.78 -15.96 -3.81
CA ARG A 64 -13.40 -15.59 -5.09
C ARG A 64 -12.67 -14.44 -5.78
N SER A 65 -12.12 -13.51 -5.02
CA SER A 65 -11.37 -12.37 -5.59
C SER A 65 -10.06 -12.80 -6.21
N ARG A 66 -9.32 -13.71 -5.56
CA ARG A 66 -8.09 -14.27 -6.14
C ARG A 66 -8.37 -15.03 -7.43
N GLU A 67 -9.38 -15.89 -7.44
CA GLU A 67 -9.76 -16.65 -8.61
C GLU A 67 -10.22 -15.73 -9.75
N PHE A 68 -11.06 -14.75 -9.45
CA PHE A 68 -11.51 -13.77 -10.43
C PHE A 68 -10.34 -12.96 -11.00
N TYR A 69 -9.45 -12.45 -10.15
CA TYR A 69 -8.34 -11.60 -10.57
C TYR A 69 -7.36 -12.33 -11.49
N ARG A 70 -7.08 -13.61 -11.23
CA ARG A 70 -6.19 -14.44 -12.06
C ARG A 70 -6.67 -14.66 -13.48
N GLN A 71 -7.96 -14.51 -13.72
CA GLN A 71 -8.58 -14.70 -15.04
C GLN A 71 -8.61 -13.40 -15.86
N ILE A 72 -8.20 -12.27 -15.29
CA ILE A 72 -8.22 -10.98 -15.98
C ILE A 72 -7.07 -10.92 -16.99
N GLN A 73 -7.44 -10.86 -18.26
CA GLN A 73 -6.54 -10.55 -19.37
C GLN A 73 -7.04 -9.28 -20.06
N VAL A 74 -6.11 -8.35 -20.31
CA VAL A 74 -6.42 -7.08 -20.96
C VAL A 74 -5.55 -6.96 -22.21
N ASP A 75 -6.19 -7.07 -23.35
CA ASP A 75 -5.56 -6.97 -24.67
C ASP A 75 -6.12 -5.78 -25.44
N PHE A 76 -5.28 -5.17 -26.28
CA PHE A 76 -5.66 -4.12 -27.22
C PHE A 76 -4.82 -4.21 -28.50
N ASP A 77 -5.43 -3.90 -29.64
CA ASP A 77 -4.88 -4.21 -30.97
C ASP A 77 -3.63 -3.39 -31.33
N SER A 78 -3.54 -2.16 -30.81
CA SER A 78 -2.39 -1.29 -31.03
C SER A 78 -2.26 -0.24 -29.93
N PHE A 79 -1.03 0.21 -29.69
CA PHE A 79 -0.72 1.23 -28.70
C PHE A 79 -1.12 2.63 -29.19
N THR A 80 -2.38 2.99 -28.98
CA THR A 80 -2.93 4.34 -29.21
C THR A 80 -3.70 4.81 -27.99
N ARG A 81 -3.91 6.14 -27.90
CA ARG A 81 -4.67 6.75 -26.81
C ARG A 81 -6.10 6.21 -26.77
N GLU A 82 -6.77 6.14 -27.92
CA GLU A 82 -8.16 5.68 -28.03
C GLU A 82 -8.30 4.20 -27.60
N ASN A 83 -7.33 3.38 -27.95
CA ASN A 83 -7.31 1.97 -27.56
C ASN A 83 -7.08 1.81 -26.06
N LEU A 84 -6.17 2.58 -25.45
CA LEU A 84 -5.97 2.58 -24.00
C LEU A 84 -7.21 3.07 -23.27
N GLU A 85 -7.87 4.13 -23.73
CA GLU A 85 -9.11 4.63 -23.13
C GLU A 85 -10.22 3.57 -23.17
N SER A 86 -10.42 2.94 -24.34
CA SER A 86 -11.40 1.87 -24.53
C SER A 86 -11.10 0.64 -23.67
N ALA A 87 -9.84 0.20 -23.66
CA ALA A 87 -9.38 -0.90 -22.82
C ALA A 87 -9.56 -0.59 -21.34
N SER A 88 -9.26 0.64 -20.91
CA SER A 88 -9.43 1.09 -19.53
C SER A 88 -10.89 1.08 -19.10
N ALA A 89 -11.81 1.55 -19.95
CA ALA A 89 -13.24 1.53 -19.66
C ALA A 89 -13.79 0.09 -19.53
N LYS A 90 -13.30 -0.84 -20.35
CA LYS A 90 -13.61 -2.28 -20.22
C LYS A 90 -13.00 -2.85 -18.94
N PHE A 91 -11.71 -2.63 -18.71
CA PHE A 91 -10.98 -3.17 -17.58
C PHE A 91 -11.53 -2.66 -16.24
N ARG A 92 -11.85 -1.37 -16.13
CA ARG A 92 -12.49 -0.81 -14.93
C ARG A 92 -13.80 -1.51 -14.58
N ARG A 93 -14.63 -1.85 -15.57
CA ARG A 93 -15.88 -2.60 -15.34
C ARG A 93 -15.60 -4.00 -14.80
N VAL A 94 -14.53 -4.65 -15.25
CA VAL A 94 -14.09 -5.96 -14.74
C VAL A 94 -13.57 -5.82 -13.31
N LEU A 95 -12.72 -4.82 -13.02
CA LEU A 95 -12.21 -4.55 -11.67
C LEU A 95 -13.33 -4.29 -10.65
N GLN A 96 -14.39 -3.57 -11.05
CA GLN A 96 -15.56 -3.29 -10.21
C GLN A 96 -16.37 -4.55 -9.85
N GLN A 97 -16.17 -5.66 -10.55
CA GLN A 97 -16.82 -6.94 -10.27
C GLN A 97 -16.03 -7.83 -9.31
N ILE A 98 -14.78 -7.47 -8.99
CA ILE A 98 -13.97 -8.20 -8.01
C ILE A 98 -14.68 -8.11 -6.65
N PRO A 99 -14.99 -9.25 -5.98
CA PRO A 99 -15.68 -9.25 -4.69
C PRO A 99 -15.00 -8.38 -3.64
N GLU A 100 -13.67 -8.37 -3.60
CA GLU A 100 -12.88 -7.53 -2.70
C GLU A 100 -13.11 -6.04 -2.95
N VAL A 101 -13.16 -5.58 -4.21
CA VAL A 101 -13.44 -4.17 -4.54
C VAL A 101 -14.84 -3.77 -4.04
N GLN A 102 -15.83 -4.65 -4.23
CA GLN A 102 -17.20 -4.42 -3.73
C GLN A 102 -17.25 -4.43 -2.21
N TYR A 103 -16.52 -5.35 -1.57
CA TYR A 103 -16.44 -5.46 -0.13
C TYR A 103 -15.82 -4.22 0.50
N LEU A 104 -14.67 -3.76 0.01
CA LEU A 104 -13.99 -2.58 0.53
C LEU A 104 -14.81 -1.31 0.31
N LYS A 105 -15.43 -1.16 -0.88
CA LYS A 105 -16.33 -0.03 -1.16
C LYS A 105 -17.56 0.00 -0.26
N ARG A 106 -18.09 -1.16 0.14
CA ARG A 106 -19.25 -1.25 1.05
C ARG A 106 -18.89 -0.90 2.50
N ASN A 107 -17.65 -1.17 2.90
CA ASN A 107 -17.24 -1.03 4.30
C ASN A 107 -16.51 0.28 4.60
N PHE A 108 -15.81 0.87 3.63
CA PHE A 108 -15.21 2.19 3.83
C PHE A 108 -16.32 3.27 3.88
N PRO A 109 -16.32 4.16 4.89
CA PRO A 109 -17.44 5.08 5.13
C PRO A 109 -17.53 6.25 4.15
N GLU A 110 -16.47 6.53 3.39
CA GLU A 110 -16.40 7.65 2.44
C GLU A 110 -16.10 7.15 1.01
N THR A 111 -15.52 7.97 0.16
CA THR A 111 -15.32 7.67 -1.24
C THR A 111 -14.24 6.61 -1.47
N CYS A 112 -14.67 5.46 -2.01
CA CYS A 112 -13.81 4.35 -2.43
C CYS A 112 -14.11 3.93 -3.88
N PHE A 113 -13.08 3.92 -4.74
CA PHE A 113 -13.22 3.51 -6.14
C PHE A 113 -11.96 2.86 -6.69
N VAL A 114 -12.13 2.04 -7.73
CA VAL A 114 -11.04 1.36 -8.43
C VAL A 114 -10.74 2.05 -9.77
N VAL A 115 -9.46 2.18 -10.09
CA VAL A 115 -8.93 2.73 -11.34
C VAL A 115 -7.95 1.73 -11.97
N PRO A 116 -8.05 1.45 -13.29
CA PRO A 116 -6.99 0.79 -14.03
C PRO A 116 -5.71 1.62 -14.05
N GLU A 117 -4.56 0.99 -13.90
CA GLU A 117 -3.27 1.64 -14.07
C GLU A 117 -2.45 0.88 -15.10
N TRP A 118 -1.88 1.63 -16.03
CA TRP A 118 -0.96 1.15 -17.06
C TRP A 118 0.46 1.55 -16.69
N LEU A 119 1.40 0.67 -17.01
CA LEU A 119 2.82 0.90 -16.80
C LEU A 119 3.56 0.52 -18.09
N ARG A 120 4.29 1.47 -18.66
CA ARG A 120 5.20 1.21 -19.78
C ARG A 120 6.57 0.84 -19.23
N ALA A 121 7.08 -0.33 -19.60
CA ALA A 121 8.39 -0.80 -19.18
C ALA A 121 9.01 -1.68 -20.28
N GLY A 122 10.23 -1.37 -20.71
CA GLY A 122 10.98 -2.20 -21.66
C GLY A 122 10.28 -2.41 -23.01
N GLY A 123 9.51 -1.43 -23.48
CA GLY A 123 8.73 -1.52 -24.72
C GLY A 123 7.39 -2.26 -24.61
N ASN A 124 7.09 -2.85 -23.44
CA ASN A 124 5.80 -3.48 -23.14
C ASN A 124 4.92 -2.56 -22.29
N VAL A 125 3.61 -2.77 -22.38
CA VAL A 125 2.61 -2.12 -21.53
C VAL A 125 2.02 -3.15 -20.60
N ASN A 126 2.34 -3.02 -19.32
CA ASN A 126 1.75 -3.79 -18.24
C ASN A 126 0.52 -3.06 -17.68
N TYR A 127 -0.33 -3.79 -16.97
CA TYR A 127 -1.53 -3.24 -16.37
C TYR A 127 -1.79 -3.81 -14.97
N GLY A 128 -2.50 -3.02 -14.17
CA GLY A 128 -2.96 -3.40 -12.84
C GLY A 128 -4.22 -2.63 -12.45
N GLY A 129 -4.77 -2.97 -11.29
CA GLY A 129 -5.86 -2.22 -10.68
C GLY A 129 -5.38 -1.57 -9.39
N ARG A 130 -5.83 -0.34 -9.12
CA ARG A 130 -5.61 0.31 -7.83
C ARG A 130 -6.92 0.78 -7.24
N LEU A 131 -7.14 0.43 -5.99
CA LEU A 131 -8.28 0.90 -5.21
C LEU A 131 -7.83 2.12 -4.40
N TYR A 132 -8.57 3.21 -4.53
CA TYR A 132 -8.31 4.46 -3.84
C TYR A 132 -9.37 4.74 -2.79
N PHE A 133 -8.95 5.39 -1.70
CA PHE A 133 -9.75 5.81 -0.57
C PHE A 133 -9.52 7.29 -0.31
N PHE A 134 -10.59 8.06 -0.31
CA PHE A 134 -10.58 9.51 -0.13
C PHE A 134 -11.69 9.93 0.81
N ARG A 135 -11.54 11.12 1.39
CA ARG A 135 -12.70 11.82 1.93
C ARG A 135 -13.61 12.29 0.81
N ASP A 136 -14.93 12.35 1.06
CA ASP A 136 -15.92 12.69 0.03
C ASP A 136 -15.64 14.08 -0.59
N GLU A 137 -15.21 15.06 0.21
CA GLU A 137 -14.89 16.40 -0.29
C GLU A 137 -13.57 16.50 -1.06
N ASP A 138 -12.67 15.53 -0.90
CA ASP A 138 -11.31 15.57 -1.45
C ASP A 138 -11.09 14.61 -2.62
N ALA A 139 -12.06 13.74 -2.88
CA ALA A 139 -11.99 12.70 -3.88
C ALA A 139 -11.94 13.27 -5.30
N PRO A 140 -10.89 13.00 -6.09
CA PRO A 140 -10.88 13.33 -7.51
C PRO A 140 -11.84 12.41 -8.27
N GLU A 141 -12.24 12.83 -9.47
CA GLU A 141 -12.96 11.94 -10.37
C GLU A 141 -12.06 10.78 -10.81
N PRO A 142 -12.53 9.51 -10.80
CA PRO A 142 -11.73 8.36 -11.21
C PRO A 142 -11.21 8.47 -12.65
N THR A 143 -11.92 9.20 -13.50
CA THR A 143 -11.52 9.47 -14.88
C THR A 143 -10.34 10.44 -14.99
N GLU A 144 -10.17 11.36 -14.03
CA GLU A 144 -9.02 12.27 -14.01
C GLU A 144 -7.72 11.49 -13.79
N ILE A 145 -7.71 10.60 -12.78
CA ILE A 145 -6.56 9.75 -12.47
C ILE A 145 -6.20 8.89 -13.68
N LEU A 146 -7.21 8.27 -14.30
CA LEU A 146 -7.02 7.42 -15.47
C LEU A 146 -6.46 8.20 -16.67
N GLN A 147 -6.99 9.39 -16.95
CA GLN A 147 -6.52 10.23 -18.07
C GLN A 147 -5.05 10.62 -17.88
N ARG A 148 -4.65 11.03 -16.67
CA ARG A 148 -3.26 11.34 -16.36
C ARG A 148 -2.35 10.11 -16.48
N ASN A 149 -2.81 8.93 -16.06
CA ASN A 149 -2.05 7.69 -16.23
C ASN A 149 -1.84 7.33 -17.71
N ILE A 150 -2.89 7.43 -18.53
CA ILE A 150 -2.81 7.18 -19.98
C ILE A 150 -1.86 8.19 -20.63
N GLU A 151 -1.96 9.47 -20.29
CA GLU A 151 -1.08 10.51 -20.82
C GLU A 151 0.39 10.23 -20.49
N ALA A 152 0.69 9.91 -19.23
CA ALA A 152 2.03 9.52 -18.80
C ALA A 152 2.57 8.31 -19.58
N VAL A 153 1.75 7.28 -19.78
CA VAL A 153 2.15 6.07 -20.51
C VAL A 153 2.40 6.36 -21.99
N MET A 154 1.57 7.19 -22.62
CA MET A 154 1.76 7.62 -24.01
C MET A 154 3.03 8.43 -24.19
N ASN A 155 3.36 9.30 -23.22
CA ASN A 155 4.51 10.19 -23.27
C ASN A 155 5.80 9.59 -22.68
N ASP A 156 5.75 8.36 -22.14
CA ASP A 156 6.83 7.75 -21.37
C ASP A 156 7.25 8.56 -20.13
N ASP A 157 6.30 9.29 -19.55
CA ASP A 157 6.45 10.17 -18.40
C ASP A 157 5.97 9.50 -17.11
N ARG A 158 6.66 8.42 -16.73
CA ARG A 158 6.35 7.70 -15.47
C ARG A 158 6.50 8.60 -14.24
N ALA A 159 7.55 9.43 -14.22
CA ALA A 159 7.85 10.29 -13.09
C ALA A 159 6.74 11.32 -12.83
N GLY A 160 6.21 11.97 -13.88
CA GLY A 160 5.09 12.90 -13.75
C GLY A 160 3.82 12.26 -13.18
N PHE A 161 3.55 10.99 -13.50
CA PHE A 161 2.42 10.29 -12.89
C PHE A 161 2.67 9.91 -11.43
N GLU A 162 3.87 9.44 -11.09
CA GLU A 162 4.27 9.15 -9.70
C GLU A 162 4.19 10.42 -8.83
N GLN A 163 4.59 11.58 -9.38
CA GLN A 163 4.43 12.88 -8.74
C GLN A 163 2.96 13.21 -8.45
N TYR A 164 2.10 13.04 -9.46
CA TYR A 164 0.66 13.24 -9.29
C TYR A 164 0.08 12.29 -8.22
N GLN A 165 0.49 11.02 -8.21
CA GLN A 165 0.09 10.07 -7.18
C GLN A 165 0.54 10.50 -5.78
N GLY A 166 1.75 11.03 -5.62
CA GLY A 166 2.22 11.57 -4.34
C GLY A 166 1.32 12.71 -3.82
N VAL A 167 0.93 13.62 -4.71
CA VAL A 167 0.01 14.73 -4.40
C VAL A 167 -1.38 14.22 -4.03
N LEU A 168 -1.90 13.21 -4.73
CA LEU A 168 -3.20 12.59 -4.40
C LEU A 168 -3.23 12.03 -2.98
N HIS A 169 -2.13 11.45 -2.53
CA HIS A 169 -2.01 10.84 -1.21
C HIS A 169 -1.68 11.86 -0.10
N GLY A 170 -1.40 13.11 -0.47
CA GLY A 170 -1.00 14.16 0.46
C GLY A 170 0.43 13.98 0.98
N TYR A 171 1.32 13.39 0.18
CA TYR A 171 2.73 13.27 0.52
C TYR A 171 3.42 14.65 0.37
N PRO A 172 4.41 14.99 1.22
CA PRO A 172 5.09 16.28 1.14
C PRO A 172 5.72 16.55 -0.22
N ALA A 173 5.53 17.78 -0.75
CA ALA A 173 6.11 18.21 -2.02
C ALA A 173 7.64 18.03 -2.07
N CYS A 174 8.36 18.28 -0.95
CA CYS A 174 9.81 18.03 -0.84
C CYS A 174 10.20 16.63 -1.34
N CYS A 175 9.45 15.61 -0.90
CA CYS A 175 9.72 14.23 -1.25
C CYS A 175 9.22 13.91 -2.66
N VAL A 176 8.09 14.48 -3.07
CA VAL A 176 7.57 14.25 -4.41
C VAL A 176 8.51 14.81 -5.48
N ASP A 177 9.00 16.02 -5.28
CA ASP A 177 9.89 16.72 -6.21
C ASP A 177 11.27 16.05 -6.26
N TYR A 178 11.82 15.64 -5.10
CA TYR A 178 13.10 14.91 -5.03
C TYR A 178 13.16 13.69 -5.96
N PHE A 179 12.09 12.88 -5.96
CA PHE A 179 12.03 11.65 -6.77
C PHE A 179 11.66 11.91 -8.24
N SER A 180 11.15 13.10 -8.55
CA SER A 180 10.77 13.50 -9.91
C SER A 180 11.93 14.14 -10.67
N ASP A 181 12.73 14.95 -9.98
CA ASP A 181 13.87 15.68 -10.54
C ASP A 181 15.16 14.86 -10.58
N TYR A 182 15.21 13.73 -9.87
CA TYR A 182 16.41 12.89 -9.82
C TYR A 182 16.74 12.33 -11.22
N GLU A 183 17.93 12.66 -11.72
CA GLU A 183 18.47 12.01 -12.91
C GLU A 183 18.60 10.52 -12.64
N ARG A 184 17.66 9.70 -13.15
CA ARG A 184 17.65 8.22 -13.08
C ARG A 184 18.86 7.55 -13.79
N ARG A 185 19.95 8.29 -13.98
CA ARG A 185 21.23 7.92 -14.59
C ARG A 185 22.37 7.76 -13.58
N ALA A 186 22.17 8.16 -12.31
CA ALA A 186 23.16 7.91 -11.26
C ALA A 186 23.26 6.42 -10.92
N GLU A 187 24.43 5.99 -10.41
CA GLU A 187 24.70 4.58 -10.06
C GLU A 187 23.81 4.06 -8.92
N THR A 188 23.26 4.96 -8.10
CA THR A 188 22.30 4.68 -7.02
C THR A 188 21.01 5.45 -7.28
N GLY A 189 19.84 4.78 -7.28
CA GLY A 189 18.55 5.45 -7.41
C GLY A 189 18.15 6.23 -6.14
N PRO A 190 17.25 7.22 -6.23
CA PRO A 190 16.84 8.04 -5.09
C PRO A 190 16.15 7.21 -3.98
N GLU A 191 15.58 6.05 -4.32
CA GLU A 191 14.99 5.13 -3.36
C GLU A 191 16.04 4.53 -2.42
N LEU A 192 17.25 4.25 -2.92
CA LEU A 192 18.35 3.70 -2.12
C LEU A 192 18.89 4.73 -1.13
N GLU A 193 19.03 5.98 -1.57
CA GLU A 193 19.47 7.08 -0.71
C GLU A 193 18.46 7.34 0.41
N ALA A 194 17.15 7.28 0.12
CA ALA A 194 16.11 7.45 1.12
C ALA A 194 16.18 6.41 2.25
N VAL A 195 16.53 5.16 1.92
CA VAL A 195 16.55 4.06 2.90
C VAL A 195 17.92 3.83 3.55
N GLU A 196 18.96 4.57 3.18
CA GLU A 196 20.31 4.40 3.73
C GLU A 196 20.31 4.60 5.26
N THR A 197 19.60 5.62 5.74
CA THR A 197 19.54 5.98 7.16
C THR A 197 18.82 4.96 8.05
N ILE A 198 18.04 4.05 7.47
CA ILE A 198 17.29 3.01 8.18
C ILE A 198 17.92 1.62 8.00
N ALA A 199 18.96 1.49 7.16
CA ALA A 199 19.52 0.20 6.75
C ALA A 199 20.07 -0.60 7.94
N ASP A 200 20.74 0.07 8.88
CA ASP A 200 21.34 -0.56 10.06
C ASP A 200 20.31 -1.13 11.05
N CYS A 201 19.04 -0.69 10.94
CA CYS A 201 17.94 -1.22 11.76
C CYS A 201 17.30 -2.46 11.16
N ILE A 202 17.71 -2.90 9.95
CA ILE A 202 17.06 -3.99 9.22
C ILE A 202 17.96 -5.21 9.17
N ASN A 203 17.55 -6.27 9.86
CA ASN A 203 18.21 -7.56 9.83
C ASN A 203 17.75 -8.36 8.60
N THR A 204 18.46 -8.21 7.48
CA THR A 204 18.13 -8.90 6.22
C THR A 204 18.24 -10.41 6.30
N ASP A 205 19.04 -10.96 7.23
CA ASP A 205 19.23 -12.41 7.38
C ASP A 205 17.97 -13.09 7.96
N MET A 206 17.08 -12.32 8.59
CA MET A 206 15.82 -12.81 9.12
C MET A 206 14.66 -12.70 8.12
N ILE A 207 14.87 -12.03 6.99
CA ILE A 207 13.89 -11.93 5.90
C ILE A 207 13.91 -13.24 5.12
N ARG A 208 12.75 -13.89 4.99
CA ARG A 208 12.62 -15.17 4.28
C ARG A 208 11.57 -15.10 3.20
N ASP A 209 11.80 -15.84 2.11
CA ASP A 209 10.85 -15.98 1.01
C ASP A 209 9.64 -16.88 1.36
N ASP A 210 9.73 -17.62 2.47
CA ASP A 210 8.65 -18.44 3.01
C ASP A 210 7.91 -17.75 4.17
N VAL A 211 6.67 -18.20 4.40
CA VAL A 211 5.83 -17.67 5.48
C VAL A 211 6.27 -18.30 6.80
N ASP A 212 7.34 -17.79 7.38
CA ASP A 212 7.73 -18.13 8.74
C ASP A 212 6.93 -17.29 9.74
N ARG A 213 6.07 -17.96 10.51
CA ARG A 213 5.21 -17.31 11.53
C ARG A 213 5.90 -17.18 12.89
N SER A 214 7.14 -17.67 13.02
CA SER A 214 7.88 -17.66 14.29
C SER A 214 8.64 -16.35 14.53
N VAL A 215 9.07 -15.67 13.46
CA VAL A 215 9.80 -14.40 13.53
C VAL A 215 8.82 -13.23 13.62
N SER A 216 9.05 -12.33 14.58
CA SER A 216 8.33 -11.05 14.67
C SER A 216 8.98 -9.98 13.80
N ILE A 217 8.17 -9.03 13.29
CA ILE A 217 8.66 -7.83 12.62
C ILE A 217 9.64 -7.03 13.51
N GLU A 218 9.48 -7.05 14.83
CA GLU A 218 10.39 -6.37 15.75
C GLU A 218 11.81 -6.95 15.72
N GLU A 219 11.96 -8.26 15.47
CA GLU A 219 13.27 -8.90 15.32
C GLU A 219 13.93 -8.58 13.97
N ILE A 220 13.12 -8.30 12.95
CA ILE A 220 13.60 -7.90 11.61
C ILE A 220 13.96 -6.41 11.60
N VAL A 221 13.18 -5.58 12.30
CA VAL A 221 13.30 -4.11 12.34
C VAL A 221 13.46 -3.66 13.79
N ASP A 222 14.66 -3.87 14.32
CA ASP A 222 15.02 -3.59 15.71
C ASP A 222 15.56 -2.16 15.88
N GLY A 223 15.33 -1.54 17.04
CA GLY A 223 15.84 -0.21 17.37
C GLY A 223 15.34 0.96 16.51
N ILE A 224 14.49 0.73 15.50
CA ILE A 224 14.10 1.76 14.52
C ILE A 224 13.43 3.00 15.14
N PHE A 225 12.74 2.85 16.28
CA PHE A 225 12.10 3.97 16.98
C PHE A 225 13.09 4.84 17.77
N GLU A 226 14.35 4.44 17.88
CA GLU A 226 15.42 5.28 18.44
C GLU A 226 15.90 6.34 17.44
N ILE A 227 15.62 6.16 16.14
CA ILE A 227 15.96 7.12 15.09
C ILE A 227 14.70 7.87 14.61
N PRO A 228 14.71 9.22 14.56
CA PRO A 228 13.52 9.98 14.15
C PRO A 228 13.03 9.72 12.71
N GLN A 229 13.86 9.11 11.87
CA GLN A 229 13.59 8.83 10.46
C GLN A 229 12.44 7.84 10.28
N VAL A 230 12.18 6.94 11.25
CA VAL A 230 11.07 5.98 11.22
C VAL A 230 9.75 6.65 10.86
N TYR A 231 9.50 7.85 11.39
CA TYR A 231 8.24 8.54 11.22
C TYR A 231 8.04 9.03 9.78
N ALA A 232 9.11 9.26 9.01
CA ALA A 232 8.97 9.68 7.62
C ALA A 232 8.43 8.56 6.70
N PHE A 233 8.52 7.29 7.13
CA PHE A 233 8.02 6.10 6.44
C PHE A 233 6.60 5.72 6.89
N PHE A 234 5.68 6.68 6.86
CA PHE A 234 4.29 6.45 7.28
C PHE A 234 3.40 5.78 6.20
N THR A 235 3.94 5.39 5.04
CA THR A 235 3.22 4.67 3.99
C THR A 235 4.16 3.86 3.10
N ARG A 236 3.66 2.77 2.49
CA ARG A 236 4.43 1.79 1.69
C ARG A 236 4.69 2.20 0.24
N GLU A 237 4.09 3.29 -0.22
CA GLU A 237 4.03 3.66 -1.63
C GLU A 237 4.96 4.81 -2.01
N PHE A 238 5.43 5.57 -1.01
CA PHE A 238 6.23 6.77 -1.22
C PHE A 238 7.46 6.73 -0.31
N TYR A 239 8.57 7.21 -0.85
CA TYR A 239 9.82 7.37 -0.12
C TYR A 239 9.97 8.81 0.35
N PRO A 240 10.45 9.03 1.58
CA PRO A 240 10.82 10.37 2.00
C PRO A 240 12.12 10.78 1.29
N GLU A 241 12.21 12.05 0.91
CA GLU A 241 13.53 12.66 0.67
C GLU A 241 14.39 12.46 1.94
N PRO A 242 15.69 12.10 1.79
CA PRO A 242 16.60 11.95 2.92
C PRO A 242 16.56 13.17 3.85
N GLY A 243 16.17 12.94 5.10
CA GLY A 243 16.08 14.01 6.10
C GLY A 243 14.92 15.00 5.93
N CYS A 244 13.89 14.73 5.12
CA CYS A 244 12.78 15.69 4.99
C CYS A 244 11.98 15.82 6.30
N GLU A 245 12.23 16.94 6.99
CA GLU A 245 11.58 17.34 8.24
C GLU A 245 10.06 17.48 8.14
N ARG A 246 9.54 17.77 6.96
CA ARG A 246 8.09 17.85 6.73
C ARG A 246 7.45 16.47 6.75
N ALA A 247 8.05 15.48 6.08
CA ALA A 247 7.60 14.09 6.12
C ALA A 247 7.66 13.54 7.54
N ARG A 248 8.77 13.80 8.24
CA ARG A 248 8.95 13.40 9.65
C ARG A 248 7.85 13.94 10.56
N ARG A 249 7.60 15.26 10.54
CA ARG A 249 6.56 15.89 11.39
C ARG A 249 5.16 15.39 11.07
N GLN A 250 4.83 15.22 9.78
CA GLN A 250 3.55 14.65 9.37
C GLN A 250 3.40 13.21 9.87
N GLY A 251 4.47 12.41 9.75
CA GLY A 251 4.52 11.05 10.27
C GLY A 251 4.34 10.94 11.78
N VAL A 252 4.94 11.84 12.55
CA VAL A 252 4.71 11.93 14.01
C VAL A 252 3.24 12.24 14.31
N SER A 253 2.64 13.20 13.59
CA SER A 253 1.21 13.52 13.74
C SER A 253 0.33 12.30 13.46
N ILE A 254 0.60 11.57 12.37
CA ILE A 254 -0.09 10.33 12.01
C ILE A 254 0.08 9.29 13.12
N TYR A 255 1.31 9.05 13.60
CA TYR A 255 1.60 8.10 14.67
C TYR A 255 0.79 8.42 15.93
N GLU A 256 0.84 9.67 16.41
CA GLU A 256 0.09 10.12 17.60
C GLU A 256 -1.42 9.97 17.41
N THR A 257 -1.93 10.32 16.24
CA THR A 257 -3.36 10.21 15.90
C THR A 257 -3.82 8.74 15.88
N LEU A 258 -3.01 7.83 15.31
CA LEU A 258 -3.29 6.40 15.33
C LEU A 258 -3.24 5.83 16.74
N CYS A 259 -2.24 6.19 17.56
CA CYS A 259 -2.10 5.72 18.95
C CYS A 259 -3.25 6.16 19.86
N LYS A 260 -3.94 7.28 19.57
CA LYS A 260 -5.18 7.64 20.27
C LYS A 260 -6.30 6.63 20.03
N THR A 261 -6.34 6.02 18.85
CA THR A 261 -7.43 5.12 18.44
C THR A 261 -7.09 3.65 18.65
N TYR A 262 -5.85 3.24 18.38
CA TYR A 262 -5.40 1.85 18.32
C TYR A 262 -4.30 1.53 19.34
N PRO A 263 -4.06 0.25 19.69
CA PRO A 263 -2.93 -0.14 20.55
C PRO A 263 -1.60 0.37 19.96
N GLU A 264 -0.69 0.86 20.81
CA GLU A 264 0.59 1.41 20.35
C GLU A 264 1.43 0.38 19.60
N ASP A 265 1.47 -0.87 20.06
CA ASP A 265 2.25 -1.94 19.41
C ASP A 265 1.77 -2.21 17.98
N LEU A 266 0.45 -2.14 17.73
CA LEU A 266 -0.10 -2.26 16.38
C LEU A 266 0.37 -1.10 15.48
N VAL A 267 0.41 0.12 16.02
CA VAL A 267 0.88 1.30 15.28
C VAL A 267 2.38 1.20 15.04
N LYS A 268 3.17 0.75 16.02
CA LYS A 268 4.62 0.54 15.84
C LYS A 268 4.91 -0.46 14.74
N ASP A 269 4.20 -1.58 14.73
CA ASP A 269 4.40 -2.63 13.73
C ASP A 269 3.95 -2.17 12.33
N HIS A 270 2.95 -1.30 12.23
CA HIS A 270 2.60 -0.64 10.96
C HIS A 270 3.78 0.15 10.39
N PHE A 271 4.45 0.96 11.21
CA PHE A 271 5.61 1.75 10.79
C PHE A 271 6.82 0.85 10.49
N ARG A 272 7.09 -0.19 11.29
CA ARG A 272 8.16 -1.17 11.00
C ARG A 272 7.94 -1.87 9.65
N ILE A 273 6.70 -2.31 9.37
CA ILE A 273 6.35 -2.92 8.10
C ILE A 273 6.57 -1.93 6.95
N ASN A 274 6.18 -0.66 7.11
CA ASN A 274 6.40 0.36 6.08
C ASN A 274 7.89 0.58 5.81
N VAL A 275 8.71 0.71 6.86
CA VAL A 275 10.18 0.84 6.78
C VAL A 275 10.81 -0.34 6.04
N ALA A 276 10.54 -1.56 6.49
CA ALA A 276 11.12 -2.76 5.87
C ALA A 276 10.62 -2.97 4.43
N TRP A 277 9.35 -2.65 4.16
CA TRP A 277 8.79 -2.68 2.82
C TRP A 277 9.52 -1.70 1.90
N SER A 278 9.67 -0.43 2.30
CA SER A 278 10.39 0.58 1.53
C SER A 278 11.84 0.16 1.30
N TYR A 279 12.52 -0.38 2.32
CA TYR A 279 13.89 -0.89 2.15
C TYR A 279 14.00 -1.99 1.10
N LEU A 280 13.13 -3.01 1.16
CA LEU A 280 13.13 -4.11 0.18
C LEU A 280 12.79 -3.61 -1.22
N MET A 281 11.79 -2.74 -1.35
CA MET A 281 11.40 -2.15 -2.63
C MET A 281 12.51 -1.27 -3.22
N ALA A 282 13.29 -0.56 -2.39
CA ALA A 282 14.45 0.22 -2.84
C ALA A 282 15.57 -0.71 -3.32
N LYS A 283 15.87 -1.79 -2.60
CA LYS A 283 16.86 -2.79 -3.04
C LYS A 283 16.45 -3.47 -4.35
N ALA A 284 15.15 -3.69 -4.57
CA ALA A 284 14.61 -4.26 -5.80
C ALA A 284 14.85 -3.39 -7.05
N THR A 285 15.15 -2.09 -6.91
CA THR A 285 15.48 -1.22 -8.06
C THR A 285 16.93 -1.39 -8.54
N MET A 286 17.79 -2.07 -7.77
CA MET A 286 19.18 -2.28 -8.13
C MET A 286 19.33 -3.20 -9.36
N PRO A 287 20.18 -2.87 -10.35
CA PRO A 287 20.35 -3.67 -11.57
C PRO A 287 20.74 -5.14 -11.35
N GLU A 288 21.43 -5.40 -10.23
CA GLU A 288 21.88 -6.72 -9.80
C GLU A 288 20.77 -7.58 -9.15
N ASN A 289 19.70 -6.93 -8.68
CA ASN A 289 18.54 -7.60 -8.11
C ASN A 289 17.50 -7.86 -9.21
N ARG A 290 17.26 -9.14 -9.52
CA ARG A 290 16.21 -9.57 -10.45
C ARG A 290 14.83 -9.67 -9.81
N GLN A 291 14.71 -9.32 -8.53
CA GLN A 291 13.42 -9.31 -7.84
C GLN A 291 12.67 -8.04 -8.24
N THR A 292 11.67 -8.20 -9.10
CA THR A 292 10.74 -7.13 -9.48
C THR A 292 9.50 -7.06 -8.59
N ASP A 293 9.36 -8.03 -7.68
CA ASP A 293 8.11 -8.29 -7.01
C ASP A 293 8.11 -7.73 -5.60
N ARG A 294 6.93 -7.25 -5.20
CA ARG A 294 6.65 -6.81 -3.82
C ARG A 294 6.97 -7.91 -2.81
N PRO A 295 7.37 -7.55 -1.57
CA PRO A 295 7.60 -8.52 -0.51
C PRO A 295 6.45 -9.52 -0.38
N VAL A 296 6.79 -10.81 -0.34
CA VAL A 296 5.81 -11.89 -0.22
C VAL A 296 5.06 -11.73 1.11
N PRO A 297 3.72 -11.90 1.15
CA PRO A 297 2.97 -11.80 2.41
C PRO A 297 3.56 -12.69 3.51
N GLY A 298 3.97 -12.10 4.62
CA GLY A 298 4.63 -12.78 5.75
C GLY A 298 6.17 -12.82 5.71
N SER A 299 6.82 -12.37 4.62
CA SER A 299 8.30 -12.33 4.53
C SER A 299 8.95 -11.32 5.48
N LEU A 300 8.15 -10.39 6.01
CA LEU A 300 8.55 -9.34 6.95
C LEU A 300 8.02 -9.67 8.35
N GLY A 301 8.05 -10.96 8.72
CA GLY A 301 7.57 -11.45 10.00
C GLY A 301 6.06 -11.73 10.04
N ARG A 302 5.64 -12.34 11.16
CA ARG A 302 4.24 -12.74 11.42
C ARG A 302 3.26 -11.59 11.23
N GLU A 303 3.62 -10.40 11.67
CA GLU A 303 2.80 -9.19 11.66
C GLU A 303 2.50 -8.75 10.21
N HIS A 304 3.46 -8.86 9.30
CA HIS A 304 3.20 -8.60 7.87
C HIS A 304 2.05 -9.45 7.33
N LEU A 305 1.95 -10.73 7.72
CA LEU A 305 0.81 -11.57 7.35
C LEU A 305 -0.48 -11.17 8.09
N LEU A 306 -0.41 -10.91 9.40
CA LEU A 306 -1.56 -10.50 10.21
C LEU A 306 -2.21 -9.21 9.66
N PHE A 307 -1.43 -8.31 9.07
CA PHE A 307 -1.94 -7.06 8.53
C PHE A 307 -2.84 -7.21 7.30
N TYR A 308 -2.91 -8.41 6.70
CA TYR A 308 -3.89 -8.74 5.66
C TYR A 308 -5.27 -9.13 6.23
N LEU A 309 -5.36 -9.42 7.54
CA LEU A 309 -6.65 -9.64 8.21
C LEU A 309 -7.43 -8.33 8.35
N PRO A 310 -8.77 -8.39 8.43
CA PRO A 310 -9.56 -7.25 8.90
C PRO A 310 -9.02 -6.69 10.22
N LEU A 311 -8.95 -5.36 10.35
CA LEU A 311 -8.45 -4.70 11.56
C LEU A 311 -9.18 -5.21 12.83
N SER A 312 -10.49 -5.38 12.75
CA SER A 312 -11.33 -5.94 13.83
C SER A 312 -10.88 -7.30 14.33
N MET A 313 -10.23 -8.11 13.50
CA MET A 313 -9.66 -9.39 13.89
C MET A 313 -8.24 -9.22 14.44
N THR A 314 -7.43 -8.40 13.79
CA THR A 314 -6.03 -8.16 14.18
C THR A 314 -5.93 -7.67 15.62
N VAL A 315 -6.79 -6.73 16.03
CA VAL A 315 -6.82 -6.20 17.41
C VAL A 315 -7.26 -7.23 18.46
N THR A 316 -7.77 -8.40 18.06
CA THR A 316 -8.15 -9.47 19.00
C THR A 316 -7.02 -10.46 19.27
N THR A 317 -5.97 -10.41 18.44
CA THR A 317 -4.78 -11.25 18.64
C THR A 317 -4.08 -10.86 19.95
N PRO A 318 -3.48 -11.82 20.68
CA PRO A 318 -2.89 -11.54 22.00
C PRO A 318 -1.89 -10.39 22.03
N GLN A 319 -1.13 -10.19 20.95
CA GLN A 319 -0.14 -9.11 20.82
C GLN A 319 -0.77 -7.71 20.78
N TYR A 320 -1.99 -7.56 20.26
CA TYR A 320 -2.63 -6.27 20.03
C TYR A 320 -3.90 -6.06 20.86
N ARG A 321 -4.20 -6.97 21.78
CA ARG A 321 -5.35 -6.83 22.65
C ARG A 321 -5.08 -5.71 23.64
N ARG A 322 -5.96 -4.70 23.70
CA ARG A 322 -5.95 -3.73 24.80
C ARG A 322 -6.39 -4.45 26.08
N ASP A 323 -5.59 -4.35 27.12
CA ASP A 323 -5.94 -4.79 28.47
C ASP A 323 -7.16 -4.05 29.04
#